data_AF-A0A8T4YTC6-F1
#
_entry.id   AF-A0A8T4YTC6-F1
#
_cell.length_a   1.000
_cell.length_b   1.000
_cell.length_c   1.000
_cell.angle_alpha   90.00
_cell.angle_beta   90.00
_cell.angle_gamma   90.00
#
_symmetry.space_group_name_H-M   'P 1'
#
loop_
_entity.id
_entity.type
_entity.pdbx_description
1 polymer ?
#
loop_
_entity_poly.entity_id
_entity_poly.type
_entity_poly.pdbx_seq_one_letter_code
_entity_poly.pdbx_strand_id
1 'polypeptide(L)'
;MVPRSLQVSMAALNAAMYAVLGYMTFLGIFAPIVGVVRFWGIAVVVPAVFAFLFGGLVGGVGAALGIFISDMVIHGNALLSLTVGVPANFVMFYIIGSLGKVGKRSAAMNVGLASGCLIIAIIFLTRWVMGAEFTQEAAAILVGFTLASIALTIVLVRLWTEWGGFALASIIGNAAGSGIVGLGVWAFSQFFILPLNYGHQLPFTAAMIWFAWTFTNQMPFLLAFAPPILKACYRAFPSLVQKSP
;
A
#
# COMPACT_ATOMS: atom_id res chain seq x y z
N MET A 1 23.42 16.59 -2.69
CA MET A 1 23.18 15.17 -2.30
C MET A 1 22.80 15.17 -0.82
N VAL A 2 21.75 14.43 -0.41
CA VAL A 2 21.36 14.36 1.02
C VAL A 2 22.45 13.63 1.81
N PRO A 3 22.98 14.18 2.92
CA PRO A 3 24.01 13.53 3.72
C PRO A 3 23.59 12.12 4.16
N ARG A 4 24.52 11.15 4.17
CA ARG A 4 24.22 9.77 4.58
C ARG A 4 23.66 9.70 6.00
N SER A 5 24.17 10.51 6.91
CA SER A 5 23.66 10.61 8.29
C SER A 5 22.19 11.01 8.34
N LEU A 6 21.76 11.96 7.49
CA LEU A 6 20.36 12.36 7.40
C LEU A 6 19.50 11.23 6.83
N GLN A 7 19.96 10.53 5.79
CA GLN A 7 19.22 9.41 5.21
C GLN A 7 18.98 8.30 6.24
N VAL A 8 20.01 7.92 7.00
CA VAL A 8 19.90 6.91 8.07
C VAL A 8 18.93 7.37 9.16
N SER A 9 19.05 8.63 9.60
CA SER A 9 18.17 9.19 10.64
C SER A 9 16.70 9.22 10.20
N MET A 10 16.44 9.65 8.97
CA MET A 10 15.08 9.69 8.42
C MET A 10 14.51 8.29 8.15
N ALA A 11 15.34 7.33 7.75
CA ALA A 11 14.90 5.94 7.57
C ALA A 11 14.54 5.28 8.91
N ALA A 12 15.32 5.54 9.97
CA ALA A 12 15.02 5.07 11.32
C ALA A 12 13.73 5.69 11.88
N LEU A 13 13.55 7.00 11.71
CA LEU A 13 12.32 7.69 12.12
C LEU A 13 11.10 7.19 11.35
N ASN A 14 11.23 7.02 10.03
CA ASN A 14 10.20 6.41 9.18
C ASN A 14 9.81 5.01 9.70
N ALA A 15 10.78 4.13 9.96
CA ALA A 15 10.53 2.79 10.47
C ALA A 15 9.76 2.80 11.81
N ALA A 16 10.21 3.62 12.76
CA ALA A 16 9.58 3.73 14.07
C ALA A 16 8.14 4.25 13.97
N MET A 17 7.93 5.36 13.24
CA MET A 17 6.59 5.94 13.06
C MET A 17 5.67 4.99 12.30
N TYR A 18 6.17 4.32 11.26
CA TYR A 18 5.39 3.38 10.46
C TYR A 18 4.95 2.15 11.28
N ALA A 19 5.85 1.58 12.08
CA ALA A 19 5.53 0.46 12.96
C ALA A 19 4.49 0.84 14.02
N VAL A 20 4.67 1.99 14.69
CA VAL A 20 3.77 2.47 15.76
C VAL A 20 2.40 2.82 15.21
N LEU A 21 2.33 3.66 14.18
CA LEU A 21 1.04 4.04 13.60
C LEU A 21 0.35 2.84 12.96
N GLY A 22 1.10 1.95 12.30
CA GLY A 22 0.59 0.68 11.82
C GLY A 22 -0.10 -0.15 12.91
N TYR A 23 0.58 -0.32 14.05
CA TYR A 23 0.02 -1.03 15.20
C TYR A 23 -1.21 -0.33 15.79
N MET A 24 -1.24 1.00 15.83
CA MET A 24 -2.36 1.74 16.42
C MET A 24 -3.58 1.86 15.49
N THR A 25 -3.40 1.75 14.17
CA THR A 25 -4.43 2.12 13.18
C THR A 25 -4.93 0.96 12.33
N PHE A 26 -4.46 -0.28 12.54
CA PHE A 26 -5.02 -1.43 11.83
C PHE A 26 -6.39 -1.89 12.36
N LEU A 27 -6.81 -1.39 13.53
CA LEU A 27 -8.15 -1.58 14.12
C LEU A 27 -8.56 -3.05 14.35
N GLY A 28 -7.63 -4.01 14.36
CA GLY A 28 -7.98 -5.43 14.38
C GLY A 28 -8.56 -5.95 13.06
N ILE A 29 -8.56 -5.15 11.99
CA ILE A 29 -9.18 -5.47 10.71
C ILE A 29 -8.14 -6.15 9.80
N PHE A 30 -8.52 -7.31 9.28
CA PHE A 30 -7.75 -8.08 8.31
C PHE A 30 -8.53 -8.19 6.98
N ALA A 31 -7.83 -8.62 5.93
CA ALA A 31 -8.43 -8.88 4.63
C ALA A 31 -9.65 -9.78 4.80
N PRO A 32 -10.84 -9.33 4.35
CA PRO A 32 -12.05 -10.14 4.47
C PRO A 32 -11.84 -11.52 3.87
N ILE A 33 -12.35 -12.55 4.55
CA ILE A 33 -12.37 -13.96 4.12
C ILE A 33 -11.00 -14.65 4.19
N VAL A 34 -9.94 -14.03 3.69
CA VAL A 34 -8.60 -14.64 3.56
C VAL A 34 -7.63 -14.26 4.69
N GLY A 35 -7.98 -13.29 5.53
CA GLY A 35 -7.19 -12.90 6.70
C GLY A 35 -5.77 -12.45 6.37
N VAL A 36 -4.85 -12.61 7.33
CA VAL A 36 -3.40 -12.35 7.26
C VAL A 36 -3.02 -10.87 7.03
N VAL A 37 -3.48 -10.27 5.94
CA VAL A 37 -3.10 -8.91 5.54
C VAL A 37 -3.97 -7.89 6.27
N ARG A 38 -3.34 -6.96 6.98
CA ARG A 38 -4.00 -5.97 7.83
C ARG A 38 -4.62 -4.83 7.03
N PHE A 39 -5.59 -4.13 7.62
CA PHE A 39 -5.96 -2.78 7.20
C PHE A 39 -4.78 -1.85 7.46
N TRP A 40 -4.24 -1.20 6.43
CA TRP A 40 -2.96 -0.49 6.53
C TRP A 40 -2.97 0.92 5.96
N GLY A 41 -4.16 1.45 5.62
CA GLY A 41 -4.30 2.69 4.86
C GLY A 41 -3.70 3.93 5.52
N ILE A 42 -3.93 4.13 6.82
CA ILE A 42 -3.41 5.33 7.50
C ILE A 42 -1.88 5.24 7.67
N ALA A 43 -1.37 4.05 7.97
CA ALA A 43 0.05 3.83 8.24
C ALA A 43 0.92 4.14 7.02
N VAL A 44 0.50 3.76 5.80
CA VAL A 44 1.29 3.95 4.57
C VAL A 44 1.57 5.40 4.21
N VAL A 45 0.84 6.34 4.81
CA VAL A 45 1.07 7.78 4.63
C VAL A 45 2.47 8.17 5.10
N VAL A 46 2.95 7.59 6.20
CA VAL A 46 4.26 7.90 6.80
C VAL A 46 5.39 7.59 5.81
N PRO A 47 5.62 6.33 5.40
CA PRO A 47 6.70 6.01 4.48
C PRO A 47 6.52 6.68 3.11
N ALA A 48 5.30 6.96 2.65
CA ALA A 48 5.09 7.71 1.41
C ALA A 48 5.60 9.16 1.51
N VAL A 49 5.33 9.84 2.62
CA VAL A 49 5.83 11.20 2.87
C VAL A 49 7.36 11.20 2.97
N PHE A 50 7.94 10.28 3.74
CA PHE A 50 9.40 10.16 3.87
C PHE A 50 10.08 9.79 2.54
N ALA A 51 9.48 8.87 1.78
CA ALA A 51 9.95 8.50 0.45
C ALA A 51 10.00 9.70 -0.48
N PHE A 52 8.92 10.49 -0.49
CA PHE A 52 8.83 11.64 -1.37
C PHE A 52 9.82 12.75 -0.97
N LEU A 53 9.95 13.04 0.32
CA LEU A 53 10.84 14.11 0.79
C LEU A 53 12.32 13.74 0.65
N PHE A 54 12.70 12.52 1.07
CA PHE A 54 14.10 12.12 1.26
C PHE A 54 14.59 11.07 0.26
N GLY A 55 13.73 10.57 -0.62
CA GLY A 55 14.06 9.66 -1.71
C GLY A 55 13.66 8.21 -1.44
N GLY A 56 13.70 7.41 -2.52
CA GLY A 56 13.22 6.02 -2.53
C GLY A 56 13.89 5.11 -1.48
N LEU A 57 15.21 5.26 -1.25
CA LEU A 57 15.91 4.44 -0.24
C LEU A 57 15.42 4.72 1.19
N VAL A 58 15.19 5.99 1.55
CA VAL A 58 14.72 6.35 2.89
C VAL A 58 13.29 5.84 3.12
N GLY A 59 12.43 6.00 2.12
CA GLY A 59 11.08 5.46 2.13
C GLY A 59 11.05 3.94 2.23
N GLY A 60 11.74 3.27 1.31
CA GLY A 60 11.75 1.82 1.16
C GLY A 60 12.38 1.10 2.34
N VAL A 61 13.58 1.50 2.78
CA VAL A 61 14.26 0.87 3.93
C VAL A 61 13.48 1.10 5.22
N GLY A 62 13.01 2.34 5.45
CA GLY A 62 12.22 2.63 6.64
C GLY A 62 10.91 1.84 6.66
N ALA A 63 10.22 1.72 5.53
CA ALA A 63 9.00 0.92 5.43
C ALA A 63 9.25 -0.58 5.62
N ALA A 64 10.33 -1.11 5.04
CA ALA A 64 10.76 -2.50 5.22
C ALA A 64 11.02 -2.85 6.69
N LEU A 65 11.76 -1.99 7.39
CA LEU A 65 12.03 -2.20 8.81
C LEU A 65 10.76 -2.04 9.65
N GLY A 66 9.95 -1.00 9.36
CA GLY A 66 8.72 -0.74 10.10
C GLY A 66 7.69 -1.86 9.95
N ILE A 67 7.49 -2.39 8.73
CA ILE A 67 6.57 -3.51 8.52
C ILE A 67 7.10 -4.77 9.20
N PHE A 68 8.40 -5.04 9.15
CA PHE A 68 9.00 -6.20 9.82
C PHE A 68 8.74 -6.17 11.33
N ILE A 69 9.04 -5.04 11.98
CA ILE A 69 8.76 -4.86 13.41
C ILE A 69 7.28 -5.10 13.69
N SER A 70 6.40 -4.53 12.87
CA SER A 70 4.96 -4.65 13.09
C SER A 70 4.41 -6.06 12.84
N ASP A 71 4.91 -6.77 11.83
CA ASP A 71 4.56 -8.16 11.55
C ASP A 71 5.04 -9.09 12.67
N MET A 72 6.21 -8.82 13.27
CA MET A 72 6.69 -9.59 14.41
C MET A 72 5.82 -9.42 15.65
N VAL A 73 5.24 -8.23 15.86
CA VAL A 73 4.32 -7.97 16.97
C VAL A 73 2.95 -8.63 16.76
N ILE A 74 2.43 -8.64 15.52
CA ILE A 74 1.08 -9.14 15.24
C ILE A 74 1.05 -10.63 14.87
N HIS A 75 1.91 -11.04 13.93
CA HIS A 75 1.89 -12.39 13.37
C HIS A 75 2.94 -13.30 14.00
N GLY A 76 4.05 -12.74 14.51
CA GLY A 76 5.17 -13.50 15.04
C GLY A 76 5.89 -14.37 13.99
N ASN A 77 5.66 -14.13 12.70
CA ASN A 77 6.21 -14.93 11.60
C ASN A 77 7.25 -14.14 10.79
N ALA A 78 8.50 -14.26 11.20
CA ALA A 78 9.63 -13.57 10.56
C ALA A 78 9.80 -13.99 9.10
N LEU A 79 9.61 -15.27 8.78
CA LEU A 79 9.81 -15.80 7.42
C LEU A 79 8.80 -15.19 6.45
N LEU A 80 7.52 -15.14 6.82
CA LEU A 80 6.48 -14.51 6.01
C LEU A 80 6.78 -13.03 5.79
N SER A 81 7.18 -12.31 6.85
CA SER A 81 7.49 -10.89 6.73
C SER A 81 8.70 -10.64 5.82
N LEU A 82 9.81 -11.36 6.02
CA LEU A 82 11.03 -11.21 5.21
C LEU A 82 10.82 -11.59 3.74
N THR A 83 9.95 -12.55 3.45
CA THR A 83 9.69 -13.02 2.08
C THR A 83 8.60 -12.22 1.36
N VAL A 84 7.69 -11.58 2.09
CA VAL A 84 6.53 -10.90 1.50
C VAL A 84 6.37 -9.46 1.98
N GLY A 85 6.19 -9.26 3.29
CA GLY A 85 5.91 -7.93 3.86
C GLY A 85 7.02 -6.92 3.57
N VAL A 86 8.26 -7.28 3.93
CA VAL A 86 9.48 -6.49 3.73
C VAL A 86 9.70 -6.12 2.26
N PRO A 87 9.76 -7.06 1.29
CA PRO A 87 9.99 -6.71 -0.10
C PRO A 87 8.83 -5.90 -0.71
N ALA A 88 7.57 -6.21 -0.36
CA ALA A 88 6.43 -5.44 -0.85
C ALA A 88 6.51 -3.97 -0.44
N ASN A 89 6.79 -3.71 0.84
CA ASN A 89 6.91 -2.37 1.38
C ASN A 89 8.12 -1.64 0.80
N PHE A 90 9.29 -2.30 0.75
CA PHE A 90 10.47 -1.71 0.16
C PHE A 90 10.20 -1.23 -1.27
N VAL A 91 9.68 -2.11 -2.13
CA VAL A 91 9.43 -1.82 -3.54
C VAL A 91 8.42 -0.68 -3.70
N MET A 92 7.31 -0.74 -2.99
CA MET A 92 6.26 0.28 -3.05
C MET A 92 6.81 1.68 -2.75
N PHE A 93 7.46 1.85 -1.59
CA PHE A 93 7.90 3.19 -1.17
C PHE A 93 9.18 3.64 -1.89
N TYR A 94 10.01 2.70 -2.35
CA TYR A 94 11.12 3.04 -3.23
C TYR A 94 10.64 3.66 -4.55
N ILE A 95 9.61 3.06 -5.17
CA ILE A 95 8.99 3.58 -6.39
C ILE A 95 8.38 4.97 -6.14
N ILE A 96 7.62 5.13 -5.04
CA ILE A 96 7.02 6.42 -4.67
C ILE A 96 8.08 7.52 -4.55
N GLY A 97 9.18 7.26 -3.84
CA GLY A 97 10.24 8.25 -3.65
C GLY A 97 11.09 8.51 -4.90
N SER A 98 11.13 7.57 -5.85
CA SER A 98 11.92 7.70 -7.08
C SER A 98 11.14 8.41 -8.19
N LEU A 99 9.84 8.14 -8.32
CA LEU A 99 9.01 8.66 -9.41
C LEU A 99 8.16 9.87 -9.00
N GLY A 100 7.91 10.07 -7.71
CA GLY A 100 6.95 11.07 -7.21
C GLY A 100 7.23 12.50 -7.70
N LYS A 101 8.50 12.85 -7.91
CA LYS A 101 8.94 14.19 -8.33
C LYS A 101 8.99 14.38 -9.85
N VAL A 102 8.93 13.30 -10.64
CA VAL A 102 9.20 13.32 -12.09
C VAL A 102 7.91 13.29 -12.93
N GLY A 103 6.83 12.74 -12.38
CA GLY A 103 5.59 12.51 -13.13
C GLY A 103 4.79 13.79 -13.41
N LYS A 104 4.52 14.08 -14.69
CA LYS A 104 3.43 14.98 -15.08
C LYS A 104 2.10 14.22 -15.01
N ARG A 105 1.05 14.89 -14.56
CA ARG A 105 -0.33 14.37 -14.57
C ARG A 105 -0.72 13.94 -15.99
N SER A 106 -1.06 12.67 -16.21
CA SER A 106 -1.55 12.18 -17.51
C SER A 106 -2.95 11.57 -17.37
N ALA A 107 -3.78 11.71 -18.41
CA ALA A 107 -5.11 11.10 -18.51
C ALA A 107 -5.07 9.56 -18.37
N ALA A 108 -3.93 8.94 -18.71
CA ALA A 108 -3.67 7.52 -18.50
C ALA A 108 -3.76 7.08 -17.01
N MET A 109 -3.61 7.99 -16.04
CA MET A 109 -3.77 7.72 -14.60
C MET A 109 -5.22 7.36 -14.22
N ASN A 110 -6.22 8.01 -14.84
CA ASN A 110 -7.63 7.68 -14.58
C ASN A 110 -7.96 6.30 -15.16
N VAL A 111 -7.35 5.95 -16.28
CA VAL A 111 -7.52 4.67 -16.98
C VAL A 111 -6.84 3.52 -16.22
N GLY A 112 -5.64 3.73 -15.69
CA GLY A 112 -4.92 2.73 -14.86
C GLY A 112 -5.57 2.44 -13.51
N LEU A 113 -6.21 3.46 -12.91
CA LEU A 113 -6.94 3.30 -11.66
C LEU A 113 -8.29 2.60 -11.85
N ALA A 114 -8.99 2.92 -12.96
CA ALA A 114 -10.21 2.27 -13.36
C ALA A 114 -9.99 0.81 -13.78
N SER A 115 -8.90 0.51 -14.52
CA SER A 115 -8.59 -0.84 -14.99
C SER A 115 -8.20 -1.79 -13.85
N GLY A 116 -7.39 -1.33 -12.87
CA GLY A 116 -7.04 -2.12 -11.69
C GLY A 116 -8.25 -2.53 -10.85
N CYS A 117 -9.26 -1.68 -10.78
CA CYS A 117 -10.45 -1.94 -9.99
C CYS A 117 -11.57 -2.65 -10.78
N LEU A 118 -11.58 -2.53 -12.11
CA LEU A 118 -12.38 -3.37 -13.02
C LEU A 118 -11.92 -4.82 -12.98
N ILE A 119 -10.60 -5.08 -12.91
CA ILE A 119 -10.05 -6.43 -12.77
C ILE A 119 -10.53 -7.09 -11.46
N ILE A 120 -10.55 -6.32 -10.37
CA ILE A 120 -11.07 -6.75 -9.07
C ILE A 120 -12.55 -7.12 -9.17
N ALA A 121 -13.38 -6.26 -9.77
CA ALA A 121 -14.81 -6.54 -9.99
C ALA A 121 -15.03 -7.81 -10.85
N ILE A 122 -14.22 -8.02 -11.88
CA ILE A 122 -14.29 -9.19 -12.77
C ILE A 122 -13.94 -10.49 -12.03
N ILE A 123 -12.92 -10.48 -11.17
CA ILE A 123 -12.51 -11.69 -10.42
C ILE A 123 -13.56 -12.10 -9.38
N PHE A 124 -14.23 -11.14 -8.75
CA PHE A 124 -15.32 -11.42 -7.81
C PHE A 124 -16.58 -11.91 -8.52
N LEU A 125 -16.94 -11.30 -9.65
CA LEU A 125 -18.01 -11.81 -10.53
C LEU A 125 -17.72 -13.26 -10.97
N THR A 126 -16.46 -13.57 -11.27
CA THR A 126 -16.06 -14.93 -11.67
C THR A 126 -16.18 -15.93 -10.52
N ARG A 127 -15.77 -15.57 -9.28
CA ARG A 127 -15.91 -16.45 -8.10
C ARG A 127 -17.36 -16.62 -7.63
N TRP A 128 -18.20 -15.60 -7.82
CA TRP A 128 -19.66 -15.68 -7.62
C TRP A 128 -20.31 -16.67 -8.59
N VAL A 129 -19.96 -16.60 -9.88
CA VAL A 129 -20.49 -17.49 -10.92
C VAL A 129 -19.96 -18.93 -10.78
N MET A 130 -18.76 -19.12 -10.23
CA MET A 130 -18.11 -20.42 -10.09
C MET A 130 -18.44 -21.22 -8.80
N GLY A 131 -19.39 -20.76 -7.97
CA GLY A 131 -20.13 -21.64 -7.04
C GLY A 131 -19.46 -22.01 -5.71
N ALA A 132 -18.37 -21.38 -5.29
CA ALA A 132 -17.78 -21.61 -3.96
C ALA A 132 -18.21 -20.50 -2.98
N GLU A 133 -18.97 -20.84 -1.94
CA GLU A 133 -18.97 -20.28 -0.57
C GLU A 133 -18.97 -18.75 -0.35
N PHE A 134 -19.23 -17.88 -1.35
CA PHE A 134 -19.30 -16.43 -1.13
C PHE A 134 -20.72 -16.07 -0.69
N THR A 135 -20.88 -15.55 0.52
CA THR A 135 -22.16 -14.97 0.94
C THR A 135 -22.44 -13.71 0.12
N GLN A 136 -23.70 -13.46 -0.20
CA GLN A 136 -24.12 -12.26 -0.95
C GLN A 136 -23.68 -10.98 -0.24
N GLU A 137 -23.69 -11.01 1.09
CA GLU A 137 -23.26 -9.93 1.98
C GLU A 137 -21.77 -9.63 1.84
N ALA A 138 -20.91 -10.65 1.87
CA ALA A 138 -19.47 -10.47 1.72
C ALA A 138 -19.11 -9.92 0.34
N ALA A 139 -19.81 -10.37 -0.71
CA ALA A 139 -19.62 -9.85 -2.06
C ALA A 139 -20.03 -8.37 -2.15
N ALA A 140 -21.19 -8.01 -1.58
CA ALA A 140 -21.69 -6.65 -1.58
C ALA A 140 -20.78 -5.69 -0.80
N ILE A 141 -20.31 -6.07 0.39
CA ILE A 141 -19.41 -5.25 1.21
C ILE A 141 -18.11 -4.99 0.44
N LEU A 142 -17.53 -6.01 -0.18
CA LEU A 142 -16.24 -5.90 -0.83
C LEU A 142 -16.32 -5.12 -2.15
N VAL A 143 -17.36 -5.36 -2.96
CA VAL A 143 -17.62 -4.58 -4.18
C VAL A 143 -17.92 -3.12 -3.80
N GLY A 144 -18.76 -2.89 -2.79
CA GLY A 144 -19.07 -1.55 -2.29
C GLY A 144 -17.83 -0.80 -1.81
N PHE A 145 -16.98 -1.46 -1.00
CA PHE A 145 -15.72 -0.89 -0.53
C PHE A 145 -14.77 -0.57 -1.68
N THR A 146 -14.65 -1.46 -2.66
CA THR A 146 -13.81 -1.27 -3.85
C THR A 146 -14.31 -0.07 -4.67
N LEU A 147 -15.60 -0.01 -4.97
CA LEU A 147 -16.20 1.11 -5.72
C LEU A 147 -16.06 2.44 -4.99
N ALA A 148 -16.27 2.46 -3.67
CA ALA A 148 -16.07 3.64 -2.84
C ALA A 148 -14.61 4.10 -2.86
N SER A 149 -13.66 3.17 -2.75
CA SER A 149 -12.22 3.45 -2.85
C SER A 149 -11.84 4.04 -4.21
N ILE A 150 -12.35 3.48 -5.31
CA ILE A 150 -12.14 4.03 -6.67
C ILE A 150 -12.66 5.46 -6.75
N ALA A 151 -13.93 5.65 -6.37
CA ALA A 151 -14.59 6.93 -6.49
C ALA A 151 -13.84 7.99 -5.68
N LEU A 152 -13.47 7.67 -4.43
CA LEU A 152 -12.71 8.55 -3.57
C LEU A 152 -11.32 8.85 -4.14
N THR A 153 -10.62 7.85 -4.68
CA THR A 153 -9.32 8.06 -5.30
C THR A 153 -9.42 8.96 -6.54
N ILE A 154 -10.42 8.76 -7.40
CA ILE A 154 -10.67 9.64 -8.56
C ILE A 154 -10.94 11.08 -8.12
N VAL A 155 -11.76 11.27 -7.08
CA VAL A 155 -12.04 12.59 -6.52
C VAL A 155 -10.76 13.23 -5.98
N LEU A 156 -9.97 12.50 -5.17
CA LEU A 156 -8.73 13.00 -4.57
C LEU A 156 -7.67 13.35 -5.61
N VAL A 157 -7.50 12.54 -6.66
CA VAL A 157 -6.61 12.86 -7.79
C VAL A 157 -7.05 14.16 -8.49
N ARG A 158 -8.36 14.41 -8.59
CA ARG A 158 -8.90 15.64 -9.19
C ARG A 158 -8.73 16.85 -8.28
N LEU A 159 -8.80 16.68 -6.95
CA LEU A 159 -8.60 17.75 -5.98
C LEU A 159 -7.13 18.18 -5.91
N TRP A 160 -6.19 17.23 -5.95
CA TRP A 160 -4.75 17.48 -5.80
C TRP A 160 -4.00 17.54 -7.13
N THR A 161 -4.42 18.45 -8.02
CA THR A 161 -3.86 18.56 -9.38
C THR A 161 -2.35 18.87 -9.40
N GLU A 162 -1.86 19.62 -8.40
CA GLU A 162 -0.45 19.99 -8.22
C GLU A 162 0.44 18.80 -7.83
N TRP A 163 -0.14 17.70 -7.30
CA TRP A 163 0.57 16.51 -6.83
C TRP A 163 0.49 15.32 -7.80
N GLY A 164 0.29 15.59 -9.10
CA GLY A 164 0.09 14.56 -10.12
C GLY A 164 1.20 13.50 -10.19
N GLY A 165 2.47 13.89 -10.02
CA GLY A 165 3.60 12.96 -9.99
C GLY A 165 3.59 12.04 -8.77
N PHE A 166 3.27 12.59 -7.59
CA PHE A 166 3.11 11.80 -6.36
C PHE A 166 1.95 10.81 -6.50
N ALA A 167 0.82 11.26 -7.05
CA ALA A 167 -0.32 10.39 -7.29
C ALA A 167 0.04 9.23 -8.23
N LEU A 168 0.71 9.51 -9.36
CA LEU A 168 1.17 8.48 -10.29
C LEU A 168 2.10 7.47 -9.61
N ALA A 169 3.10 7.96 -8.88
CA ALA A 169 4.07 7.12 -8.21
C ALA A 169 3.42 6.26 -7.10
N SER A 170 2.41 6.80 -6.41
CA SER A 170 1.60 6.08 -5.43
C SER A 170 0.78 4.96 -6.06
N ILE A 171 0.18 5.19 -7.23
CA ILE A 171 -0.56 4.16 -7.97
C ILE A 171 0.37 3.01 -8.37
N ILE A 172 1.49 3.33 -9.02
CA ILE A 172 2.46 2.33 -9.50
C ILE A 172 3.08 1.58 -8.32
N GLY A 173 3.55 2.31 -7.30
CA GLY A 173 4.17 1.72 -6.11
C GLY A 173 3.19 0.82 -5.35
N ASN A 174 1.96 1.29 -5.13
CA ASN A 174 0.93 0.51 -4.44
C ASN A 174 0.52 -0.73 -5.24
N ALA A 175 0.40 -0.63 -6.57
CA ALA A 175 0.13 -1.79 -7.42
C ALA A 175 1.26 -2.83 -7.35
N ALA A 176 2.52 -2.39 -7.41
CA ALA A 176 3.67 -3.28 -7.30
C ALA A 176 3.74 -3.96 -5.91
N GLY A 177 3.61 -3.18 -4.83
CA GLY A 177 3.58 -3.70 -3.45
C GLY A 177 2.43 -4.68 -3.22
N SER A 178 1.23 -4.32 -3.67
CA SER A 178 0.04 -5.19 -3.58
C SER A 178 0.19 -6.47 -4.39
N GLY A 179 0.86 -6.40 -5.56
CA GLY A 179 1.22 -7.57 -6.37
C GLY A 179 2.12 -8.55 -5.61
N ILE A 180 3.15 -8.03 -4.96
CA ILE A 180 4.07 -8.82 -4.13
C ILE A 180 3.32 -9.42 -2.93
N VAL A 181 2.45 -8.66 -2.26
CA VAL A 181 1.62 -9.21 -1.16
C VAL A 181 0.70 -10.32 -1.65
N GLY A 182 -0.08 -10.07 -2.70
CA GLY A 182 -1.06 -11.03 -3.21
C GLY A 182 -0.41 -12.35 -3.62
N LEU A 183 0.58 -12.30 -4.50
CA LEU A 183 1.28 -13.49 -4.99
C LEU A 183 2.16 -14.11 -3.89
N GLY A 184 2.80 -13.30 -3.06
CA GLY A 184 3.71 -13.75 -2.01
C GLY A 184 3.00 -14.52 -0.90
N VAL A 185 1.89 -13.99 -0.37
CA VAL A 185 1.12 -14.70 0.67
C VAL A 185 0.50 -15.97 0.11
N TRP A 186 0.00 -15.94 -1.13
CA TRP A 186 -0.50 -17.14 -1.80
C TRP A 186 0.59 -18.19 -1.97
N ALA A 187 1.76 -17.82 -2.50
CA ALA A 187 2.89 -18.73 -2.67
C ALA A 187 3.35 -19.30 -1.32
N PHE A 188 3.45 -18.45 -0.29
CA PHE A 188 3.79 -18.88 1.07
C PHE A 188 2.80 -19.92 1.60
N SER A 189 1.51 -19.71 1.38
CA SER A 189 0.46 -20.64 1.82
C SER A 189 0.54 -22.02 1.17
N GLN A 190 1.22 -22.18 0.03
CA GLN A 190 1.39 -23.48 -0.63
C GLN A 190 2.38 -24.39 0.11
N PHE A 191 3.28 -23.81 0.91
CA PHE A 191 4.34 -24.52 1.62
C PHE A 191 4.19 -24.46 3.14
N PHE A 192 3.51 -23.45 3.67
CA PHE A 192 3.43 -23.19 5.10
C PHE A 192 2.01 -22.79 5.52
N ILE A 193 1.65 -23.13 6.77
CA ILE A 193 0.40 -22.68 7.38
C ILE A 193 0.50 -21.18 7.65
N LEU A 194 -0.53 -20.44 7.26
CA LEU A 194 -0.58 -19.00 7.48
C LEU A 194 -0.75 -18.68 8.98
N PRO A 195 -0.19 -17.55 9.47
CA PRO A 195 -0.32 -17.13 10.86
C PRO A 195 -1.77 -17.10 11.32
N LEU A 196 -2.01 -17.28 12.63
CA LEU A 196 -3.35 -17.29 13.22
C LEU A 196 -4.29 -18.36 12.62
N ASN A 197 -3.72 -19.42 12.03
CA ASN A 197 -4.44 -20.52 11.37
C ASN A 197 -5.38 -20.06 10.24
N TYR A 198 -5.01 -19.01 9.50
CA TYR A 198 -5.78 -18.54 8.33
C TYR A 198 -5.76 -19.49 7.11
N GLY A 199 -5.12 -20.66 7.22
CA GLY A 199 -5.21 -21.76 6.25
C GLY A 199 -3.88 -22.17 5.63
N HIS A 200 -3.95 -23.17 4.76
CA HIS A 200 -2.85 -23.76 4.00
C HIS A 200 -3.37 -24.16 2.62
N GLN A 201 -2.52 -24.12 1.60
CA GLN A 201 -2.86 -24.41 0.19
C GLN A 201 -4.09 -23.65 -0.31
N LEU A 202 -4.09 -22.34 -0.07
CA LEU A 202 -5.20 -21.51 -0.50
C LEU A 202 -5.26 -21.40 -2.03
N PRO A 203 -6.47 -21.31 -2.61
CA PRO A 203 -6.63 -21.18 -4.05
C PRO A 203 -6.01 -19.88 -4.57
N PHE A 204 -5.65 -19.84 -5.85
CA PHE A 204 -5.06 -18.65 -6.49
C PHE A 204 -5.97 -17.41 -6.39
N THR A 205 -7.28 -17.61 -6.25
CA THR A 205 -8.24 -16.52 -5.99
C THR A 205 -7.91 -15.73 -4.72
N ALA A 206 -7.28 -16.35 -3.70
CA ALA A 206 -6.83 -15.65 -2.49
C ALA A 206 -5.76 -14.58 -2.80
N ALA A 207 -4.86 -14.84 -3.76
CA ALA A 207 -3.87 -13.85 -4.21
C ALA A 207 -4.54 -12.57 -4.71
N MET A 208 -5.62 -12.73 -5.47
CA MET A 208 -6.37 -11.60 -6.04
C MET A 208 -7.14 -10.83 -4.96
N ILE A 209 -7.67 -11.52 -3.94
CA ILE A 209 -8.33 -10.89 -2.79
C ILE A 209 -7.32 -10.06 -1.99
N TRP A 210 -6.15 -10.61 -1.67
CA TRP A 210 -5.11 -9.85 -0.96
C TRP A 210 -4.59 -8.68 -1.78
N PHE A 211 -4.39 -8.85 -3.09
CA PHE A 211 -4.04 -7.76 -3.98
C PHE A 211 -5.08 -6.63 -3.90
N ALA A 212 -6.35 -6.97 -4.09
CA ALA A 212 -7.46 -6.03 -4.08
C ALA A 212 -7.58 -5.29 -2.75
N TRP A 213 -7.56 -6.04 -1.65
CA TRP A 213 -7.63 -5.51 -0.30
C TRP A 213 -6.48 -4.53 -0.04
N THR A 214 -5.24 -4.94 -0.30
CA THR A 214 -4.04 -4.14 -0.07
C THR A 214 -4.09 -2.86 -0.88
N PHE A 215 -4.42 -2.96 -2.17
CA PHE A 215 -4.44 -1.81 -3.06
C PHE A 215 -5.52 -0.80 -2.65
N THR A 216 -6.77 -1.27 -2.49
CA THR A 216 -7.93 -0.41 -2.21
C THR A 216 -7.91 0.18 -0.81
N ASN A 217 -7.39 -0.53 0.19
CA ASN A 217 -7.33 0.01 1.54
C ASN A 217 -6.25 1.08 1.71
N GLN A 218 -5.24 1.14 0.83
CA GLN A 218 -4.13 2.10 0.92
C GLN A 218 -4.34 3.35 0.07
N MET A 219 -4.85 3.19 -1.15
CA MET A 219 -4.84 4.24 -2.16
C MET A 219 -5.57 5.53 -1.73
N PRO A 220 -6.79 5.48 -1.16
CA PRO A 220 -7.48 6.69 -0.77
C PRO A 220 -6.76 7.47 0.33
N PHE A 221 -6.16 6.78 1.30
CA PHE A 221 -5.47 7.40 2.43
C PHE A 221 -4.17 8.08 2.00
N LEU A 222 -3.42 7.45 1.10
CA LEU A 222 -2.23 8.06 0.50
C LEU A 222 -2.56 9.41 -0.13
N LEU A 223 -3.64 9.50 -0.92
CA LEU A 223 -4.01 10.75 -1.59
C LEU A 223 -4.76 11.74 -0.70
N ALA A 224 -5.44 11.26 0.34
CA ALA A 224 -6.14 12.12 1.28
C ALA A 224 -5.16 12.86 2.21
N PHE A 225 -4.15 12.15 2.72
CA PHE A 225 -3.29 12.66 3.79
C PHE A 225 -1.88 13.05 3.35
N ALA A 226 -1.27 12.37 2.39
CA ALA A 226 0.11 12.71 2.03
C ALA A 226 0.22 14.10 1.36
N PRO A 227 -0.62 14.50 0.38
CA PRO A 227 -0.55 15.85 -0.20
C PRO A 227 -0.62 17.01 0.81
N PRO A 228 -1.58 17.07 1.75
CA PRO A 228 -1.61 18.16 2.73
C PRO A 228 -0.41 18.14 3.68
N ILE A 229 0.08 16.96 4.09
CA ILE A 229 1.29 16.83 4.92
C ILE A 229 2.51 17.34 4.15
N LEU A 230 2.70 16.92 2.90
CA LEU A 230 3.80 17.37 2.06
C LEU A 230 3.76 18.88 1.83
N LYS A 231 2.56 19.44 1.62
CA LYS A 231 2.36 20.89 1.51
C LYS A 231 2.73 21.62 2.80
N ALA A 232 2.38 21.08 3.96
CA ALA A 232 2.78 21.63 5.25
C ALA A 232 4.30 21.55 5.45
N CYS A 233 4.94 20.42 5.13
CA CYS A 233 6.39 20.26 5.17
C CYS A 233 7.12 21.25 4.26
N TYR A 234 6.64 21.47 3.04
CA TYR A 234 7.24 22.44 2.11
C TYR A 234 7.09 23.88 2.58
N ARG A 235 5.98 24.22 3.25
CA ARG A 235 5.80 25.55 3.86
C ARG A 235 6.70 25.77 5.07
N ALA A 236 6.84 24.75 5.93
CA ALA A 236 7.68 24.82 7.12
C ALA A 236 9.18 24.76 6.80
N PHE A 237 9.56 23.99 5.78
CA PHE A 237 10.94 23.75 5.38
C PHE A 237 11.12 23.98 3.87
N PRO A 238 11.21 25.25 3.43
CA PRO A 238 11.39 25.57 2.00
C PRO A 238 12.63 24.94 1.37
N SER A 239 13.65 24.60 2.17
CA SER A 239 14.85 23.88 1.72
C SER A 239 14.57 22.47 1.19
N LEU A 240 13.43 21.87 1.52
CA LEU A 240 13.00 20.57 1.01
C LEU A 240 12.34 20.65 -0.38
N VAL A 241 11.98 21.85 -0.83
CA VAL A 241 11.49 22.09 -2.18
C VAL A 241 12.68 21.98 -3.13
N GLN A 242 12.94 20.78 -3.65
CA GLN A 242 13.85 20.63 -4.76
C GLN A 242 13.25 21.34 -5.98
N LYS A 243 13.91 22.41 -6.44
CA LYS A 243 13.66 22.95 -7.78
C LYS A 243 13.94 21.84 -8.78
N SER A 244 12.92 21.40 -9.49
CA SER A 244 13.09 20.60 -10.70
C SER A 244 14.13 21.31 -11.58
N PRO A 245 15.11 20.59 -12.16
CA PRO A 245 15.95 21.18 -13.20
C PRO A 245 15.10 21.68 -14.38
#